data_AF-A0A8X6IBT3-F1
#
_entry.id   AF-A0A8X6IBT3-F1
#
_cell.length_a   1.000
_cell.length_b   1.000
_cell.length_c   1.000
_cell.angle_alpha   90.00
_cell.angle_beta   90.00
_cell.angle_gamma   90.00
#
_symmetry.space_group_name_H-M   'P 1'
#
loop_
_entity.id
_entity.type
_entity.pdbx_description
1 polymer ?
#
loop_
_entity_poly.entity_id
_entity_poly.type
_entity_poly.pdbx_seq_one_letter_code
_entity_poly.pdbx_strand_id
1 'polypeptide(L)'
;MPKETNKGELTTKEYQEAEDRVIKMVQKESFFSEKDTSLKTFETIRDEEGMIRLKTKIINRKDNANFLYPVVLPAQHEVVKCLILNVHAKNCLEFKYS
;
A
#
# COMPACT_ATOMS: atom_id res chain seq x y z
N MET A 1 11.05 -23.61 10.22
CA MET A 1 12.01 -22.88 11.07
C MET A 1 11.21 -21.95 11.97
N PRO A 2 11.34 -22.03 13.30
CA PRO A 2 10.67 -21.08 14.19
C PRO A 2 11.33 -19.71 14.02
N LYS A 3 10.53 -18.65 13.86
CA LYS A 3 11.03 -17.27 13.87
C LYS A 3 11.41 -16.93 15.31
N GLU A 4 12.69 -16.66 15.54
CA GLU A 4 13.15 -16.14 16.82
C GLU A 4 12.45 -14.79 17.08
N THR A 5 11.56 -14.74 18.07
CA THR A 5 11.00 -13.47 18.53
C THR A 5 12.02 -12.84 19.48
N ASN A 6 12.99 -12.14 18.92
CA ASN A 6 13.78 -11.20 19.70
C ASN A 6 12.82 -10.15 20.28
N LYS A 7 12.72 -10.07 21.61
CA LYS A 7 11.99 -9.02 22.33
C LYS A 7 12.75 -7.67 22.27
N GLY A 8 13.27 -7.32 21.09
CA GLY A 8 13.96 -6.06 20.81
C GLY A 8 13.01 -5.02 20.24
N GLU A 9 13.44 -3.77 20.19
CA GLU A 9 12.70 -2.70 19.50
C GLU A 9 12.62 -3.01 17.99
N LEU A 10 11.42 -2.87 17.42
CA LEU A 10 11.22 -3.04 15.98
C LEU A 10 11.95 -1.93 15.22
N THR A 11 12.76 -2.33 14.26
CA THR A 11 13.47 -1.42 13.36
C THR A 11 12.53 -0.85 12.29
N THR A 12 12.85 0.32 11.76
CA THR A 12 12.13 0.91 10.62
C THR A 12 12.03 -0.04 9.43
N LYS A 13 13.07 -0.85 9.22
CA LYS A 13 13.10 -1.85 8.15
C LYS A 13 12.04 -2.95 8.38
N GLU A 14 11.91 -3.45 9.61
CA GLU A 14 10.89 -4.46 9.95
C GLU A 14 9.47 -3.92 9.77
N TYR A 15 9.22 -2.66 10.12
CA TYR A 15 7.93 -2.01 9.83
C TYR A 15 7.66 -1.93 8.34
N GLN A 16 8.62 -1.47 7.54
CA GLN A 16 8.47 -1.39 6.08
C GLN A 16 8.19 -2.78 5.47
N GLU A 17 8.93 -3.80 5.87
CA GLU A 17 8.73 -5.17 5.39
C GLU A 17 7.36 -5.72 5.79
N ALA A 18 6.87 -5.37 6.98
CA ALA A 18 5.54 -5.75 7.42
C ALA A 18 4.44 -5.05 6.60
N GLU A 19 4.57 -3.74 6.36
CA GLU A 19 3.65 -2.96 5.54
C GLU A 19 3.59 -3.50 4.10
N ASP A 20 4.75 -3.71 3.48
CA ASP A 20 4.87 -4.27 2.13
C ASP A 20 4.21 -5.65 2.04
N ARG A 21 4.36 -6.48 3.08
CA ARG A 21 3.77 -7.81 3.12
C ARG A 21 2.25 -7.76 3.20
N VAL A 22 1.69 -6.89 4.04
CA VAL A 22 0.24 -6.70 4.15
C VAL A 22 -0.33 -6.22 2.82
N ILE A 23 0.30 -5.22 2.19
CA ILE A 23 -0.10 -4.70 0.89
C ILE A 23 -0.13 -5.81 -0.17
N LYS A 24 0.93 -6.63 -0.25
CA LYS A 24 0.99 -7.75 -1.20
C LYS A 24 -0.11 -8.79 -0.96
N MET A 25 -0.46 -9.07 0.30
CA MET A 25 -1.56 -9.99 0.62
C MET A 25 -2.89 -9.44 0.12
N VAL A 26 -3.19 -8.19 0.45
CA VAL A 26 -4.41 -7.49 0.00
C VAL A 26 -4.54 -7.53 -1.52
N GLN A 27 -3.46 -7.26 -2.25
CA GLN A 27 -3.47 -7.30 -3.71
C GLN A 27 -3.68 -8.70 -4.27
N LYS A 28 -3.02 -9.73 -3.69
CA LYS A 28 -3.19 -11.13 -4.13
C LYS A 28 -4.59 -11.66 -3.88
N GLU A 29 -5.22 -11.24 -2.79
CA GLU A 29 -6.59 -11.64 -2.44
C GLU A 29 -7.64 -10.96 -3.33
N SER A 30 -7.32 -9.78 -3.87
CA SER A 30 -8.31 -8.93 -4.57
C SER A 30 -8.13 -8.87 -6.08
N PHE A 31 -6.93 -9.13 -6.61
CA PHE A 31 -6.63 -9.05 -8.04
C PHE A 31 -6.05 -10.37 -8.54
N PHE A 32 -6.55 -10.87 -9.66
CA PHE A 32 -5.98 -12.06 -10.28
C PHE A 32 -4.60 -11.77 -10.90
N SER A 33 -4.42 -10.58 -11.48
CA SER A 33 -3.16 -10.10 -12.07
C SER A 33 -3.18 -8.59 -12.24
N GLU A 34 -2.07 -7.99 -12.67
CA GLU A 34 -2.04 -6.59 -13.11
C GLU A 34 -2.95 -6.30 -14.31
N LYS A 35 -3.42 -7.34 -15.03
CA LYS A 35 -4.37 -7.21 -16.15
C LYS A 35 -5.82 -7.52 -15.74
N ASP A 36 -6.10 -7.49 -14.44
CA ASP A 36 -7.44 -7.74 -13.92
C ASP A 36 -8.47 -6.81 -14.60
N THR A 37 -9.67 -7.34 -14.83
CA THR A 37 -10.76 -6.58 -15.44
C THR A 37 -11.09 -5.29 -14.70
N SER A 38 -10.94 -5.29 -13.37
CA SER A 38 -11.13 -4.13 -12.50
C SER A 38 -10.05 -3.05 -12.67
N LEU A 39 -8.90 -3.40 -13.25
CA LEU A 39 -7.76 -2.51 -13.47
C LEU A 39 -7.63 -2.05 -14.93
N LYS A 40 -8.47 -2.53 -15.86
CA LYS A 40 -8.38 -2.24 -17.31
C LYS A 40 -8.39 -0.76 -17.68
N THR A 41 -9.01 0.09 -16.85
CA THR A 41 -9.06 1.54 -17.06
C THR A 41 -7.77 2.25 -16.68
N PHE A 42 -6.86 1.56 -15.99
CA PHE A 42 -5.60 2.10 -15.50
C PHE A 42 -4.42 1.48 -16.25
N GLU A 43 -3.37 2.28 -16.45
CA GLU A 43 -2.06 1.72 -16.79
C GLU A 43 -1.41 1.21 -15.50
N THR A 44 -1.27 -0.10 -15.37
CA THR A 44 -0.66 -0.73 -14.20
C THR A 44 0.65 -1.43 -14.56
N ILE A 45 1.62 -1.38 -13.64
CA ILE A 45 2.89 -2.09 -13.73
C ILE A 45 3.10 -2.94 -12.48
N ARG A 46 3.94 -3.96 -12.58
CA ARG A 46 4.45 -4.70 -11.43
C ARG A 46 5.84 -4.19 -11.09
N ASP A 47 6.09 -3.84 -9.84
CA ASP A 47 7.41 -3.42 -9.36
C ASP A 47 8.35 -4.62 -9.11
N GLU A 48 9.59 -4.33 -8.72
CA GLU A 48 10.62 -5.33 -8.42
C GLU A 48 10.22 -6.20 -7.21
N GLU A 49 9.45 -5.63 -6.29
CA GLU A 49 8.92 -6.27 -5.10
C GLU A 49 7.68 -7.12 -5.39
N GLY A 50 7.13 -7.05 -6.60
CA GLY A 50 5.95 -7.80 -7.05
C GLY A 50 4.60 -7.18 -6.70
N MET A 51 4.54 -5.91 -6.29
CA MET A 51 3.30 -5.15 -6.08
C MET A 51 2.78 -4.56 -7.39
N ILE A 52 1.46 -4.42 -7.48
CA ILE A 52 0.79 -3.72 -8.59
C ILE A 52 0.77 -2.22 -8.29
N ARG A 53 1.34 -1.41 -9.18
CA ARG A 53 1.41 0.05 -9.09
C ARG A 53 0.79 0.71 -10.31
N LEU A 54 0.25 1.91 -10.14
CA LEU A 54 -0.25 2.72 -11.25
C LEU A 54 0.91 3.42 -11.95
N LYS A 55 0.89 3.42 -13.27
CA LYS A 55 1.68 4.33 -14.10
C LYS A 55 0.81 5.54 -14.41
N THR A 56 1.15 6.67 -13.80
CA THR A 56 0.38 7.91 -13.93
C THR A 56 1.04 8.88 -14.92
N LYS A 57 0.32 9.89 -15.42
CA LYS A 57 0.89 10.92 -16.32
C LYS A 57 1.89 11.86 -15.61
N ILE A 58 1.95 11.80 -14.27
CA ILE A 58 2.83 12.65 -13.45
C ILE A 58 4.23 12.05 -13.25
N ILE A 59 4.58 10.94 -13.91
CA ILE A 59 5.91 10.30 -13.81
C ILE A 59 7.09 11.24 -14.12
N ASN A 60 6.86 12.33 -14.87
CA ASN A 60 7.90 13.30 -15.21
C ASN A 60 8.12 14.37 -14.12
N ARG A 61 7.38 14.32 -13.01
CA ARG A 61 7.54 15.24 -11.89
C ARG A 61 8.68 14.75 -10.98
N LYS A 62 9.43 15.68 -10.38
CA LYS A 62 10.47 15.36 -9.39
C LYS A 62 9.83 15.13 -8.01
N ASP A 63 9.29 13.94 -7.78
CA ASP A 63 8.69 13.53 -6.49
C ASP A 63 9.18 12.13 -6.06
N ASN A 64 8.72 11.67 -4.90
CA ASN A 64 8.98 10.33 -4.38
C ASN A 64 8.40 9.24 -5.31
N ALA A 65 9.12 8.12 -5.45
CA ALA A 65 8.68 6.97 -6.24
C ALA A 65 7.27 6.46 -5.89
N ASN A 66 6.88 6.47 -4.61
CA ASN A 66 5.53 6.09 -4.17
C ASN A 66 4.45 7.08 -4.65
N PHE A 67 4.82 8.32 -4.95
CA PHE A 67 3.91 9.32 -5.52
C PHE A 67 3.81 9.19 -7.05
N LEU A 68 4.94 8.92 -7.71
CA LEU A 68 4.99 8.71 -9.16
C LEU A 68 4.31 7.39 -9.56
N TYR A 69 4.50 6.36 -8.74
CA TYR A 69 3.99 5.00 -8.91
C TYR A 69 3.22 4.54 -7.67
N PRO A 70 1.99 5.06 -7.46
CA PRO A 70 1.21 4.71 -6.29
C PRO A 70 0.76 3.25 -6.34
N VAL A 71 0.78 2.60 -5.17
CA VAL A 71 0.30 1.23 -4.98
C VAL A 71 -1.21 1.18 -5.19
N VAL A 72 -1.68 0.18 -5.94
CA VAL A 72 -3.10 -0.05 -6.16
C VAL A 72 -3.70 -0.77 -4.94
N LEU A 73 -4.73 -0.18 -4.33
CA LEU A 73 -5.49 -0.79 -3.23
C LEU A 73 -6.96 -1.02 -3.61
N PRO A 74 -7.50 -2.22 -3.33
CA PRO A 74 -8.90 -2.56 -3.60
C PRO A 74 -9.85 -1.89 -2.60
N ALA A 75 -10.76 -1.04 -3.09
CA ALA A 75 -11.63 -0.23 -2.25
C ALA A 75 -12.54 -1.04 -1.29
N GLN A 76 -12.91 -2.26 -1.68
CA GLN A 76 -13.83 -3.10 -0.89
C GLN A 76 -13.15 -4.00 0.14
N HIS A 77 -11.81 -4.03 0.18
CA HIS A 77 -11.08 -4.89 1.11
C HIS A 77 -11.07 -4.31 2.53
N GLU A 78 -11.30 -5.13 3.55
CA GLU A 78 -11.46 -4.68 4.94
C GLU A 78 -10.23 -3.94 5.47
N VAL A 79 -9.01 -4.42 5.18
CA VAL A 79 -7.77 -3.70 5.52
C VAL A 79 -7.73 -2.27 4.94
N VAL A 80 -8.22 -2.08 3.72
CA VAL A 80 -8.24 -0.76 3.07
C VAL A 80 -9.29 0.15 3.71
N LYS A 81 -10.47 -0.40 4.06
CA LYS A 81 -11.49 0.34 4.82
C LYS A 81 -10.95 0.78 6.19
N CYS A 82 -10.27 -0.13 6.91
CA CYS A 82 -9.62 0.19 8.18
C CYS A 82 -8.54 1.27 8.02
N LEU A 83 -7.74 1.21 6.96
CA LEU A 83 -6.73 2.23 6.66
C LEU A 83 -7.38 3.62 6.46
N ILE A 84 -8.46 3.69 5.66
CA ILE A 84 -9.21 4.93 5.42
C ILE A 84 -9.80 5.46 6.73
N LEU A 85 -10.43 4.60 7.53
CA LEU A 85 -11.00 4.98 8.84
C LEU A 85 -9.94 5.50 9.81
N ASN A 86 -8.77 4.85 9.86
CA ASN A 86 -7.66 5.28 10.70
C ASN A 86 -7.13 6.65 10.28
N VAL A 87 -6.96 6.88 8.97
CA VAL A 87 -6.55 8.20 8.45
C VAL A 87 -7.59 9.26 8.76
N HIS A 88 -8.88 8.95 8.57
CA HIS A 88 -9.97 9.87 8.91
C HIS A 88 -9.97 10.21 10.40
N ALA A 89 -9.84 9.21 11.27
CA ALA A 89 -9.79 9.42 12.71
C ALA A 89 -8.61 10.32 13.11
N LYS A 90 -7.42 10.08 12.57
CA LYS A 90 -6.24 10.93 12.82
C LYS A 90 -6.46 12.36 12.37
N ASN A 91 -6.93 12.55 11.14
CA ASN A 91 -7.16 13.89 10.58
C ASN A 91 -8.26 14.63 11.35
N CYS A 92 -9.35 13.97 11.72
CA CYS A 92 -10.43 14.58 12.52
C CYS A 92 -10.01 14.89 13.96
N LEU A 93 -9.08 14.13 14.54
CA LEU A 93 -8.51 14.44 15.85
C LEU A 93 -7.56 15.65 15.78
N GLU A 94 -6.78 15.81 14.71
CA GLU A 94 -5.87 16.96 14.55
C GLU A 94 -6.63 18.30 14.43
N PHE A 95 -7.85 18.31 13.88
CA PHE A 95 -8.72 19.51 13.85
C PHE A 95 -9.33 19.90 15.20
N LYS A 96 -9.25 19.05 16.23
CA LYS A 96 -9.76 19.37 17.59
C LYS A 96 -8.71 19.99 18.52
N TYR A 97 -7.44 20.00 18.11
CA TYR A 97 -6.32 20.51 18.90
C TYR A 97 -5.46 21.54 18.14
N SER A 98 -6.00 22.09 17.04
CA SER A 98 -5.47 23.24 16.29
C SER A 98 -6.36 24.47 16.51
#